data_AF-A0A2T6BRN8-F1
#
_entry.id   AF-A0A2T6BRN8-F1
#
_cell.length_a   1.000
_cell.length_b   1.000
_cell.length_c   1.000
_cell.angle_alpha   90.00
_cell.angle_beta   90.00
_cell.angle_gamma   90.00
#
_symmetry.space_group_name_H-M   'P 1'
#
loop_
_entity.id
_entity.type
_entity.pdbx_description
1 polymer ?
#
loop_
_entity_poly.entity_id
_entity_poly.type
_entity_poly.pdbx_seq_one_letter_code
_entity_poly.pdbx_strand_id
1 'polypeptide(L)' 'MKVKHIIAIFLLGILITIVGSLFKIQHWPYGGELLTVGSLTESLAILLGIWKLFSTKKFQDFLNS' A
#
# COMPACT_ATOMS: atom_id res chain seq x y z
N MET A 1 6.38 14.95 -0.80
CA MET A 1 6.11 13.89 0.20
C MET A 1 7.40 13.18 0.61
N LYS A 2 7.72 13.15 1.91
CA LYS A 2 8.83 12.34 2.44
C LYS A 2 8.43 10.87 2.43
N VAL A 3 9.40 9.95 2.25
CA VAL A 3 9.17 8.48 2.19
C VAL A 3 8.32 7.98 3.37
N LYS A 4 8.47 8.57 4.55
CA LYS A 4 7.66 8.28 5.75
C LYS A 4 6.14 8.36 5.53
N HIS A 5 5.67 9.28 4.68
CA HIS A 5 4.24 9.43 4.41
C HIS A 5 3.72 8.31 3.52
N ILE A 6 4.54 7.83 2.58
CA ILE A 6 4.18 6.72 1.70
C ILE A 6 4.07 5.42 2.52
N ILE A 7 5.00 5.21 3.46
CA ILE A 7 4.95 4.09 4.40
C ILE A 7 3.71 4.17 5.29
N ALA A 8 3.35 5.36 5.77
CA ALA A 8 2.14 5.54 6.58
C ALA A 8 0.86 5.20 5.80
N ILE A 9 0.76 5.65 4.54
CA ILE A 9 -0.38 5.31 3.66
C ILE A 9 -0.42 3.81 3.36
N PHE A 10 0.74 3.17 3.16
CA PHE A 10 0.83 1.73 2.95
C PHE A 10 0.36 0.94 4.17
N LEU A 11 0.81 1.30 5.37
CA LEU A 11 0.36 0.68 6.62
C LEU A 11 -1.14 0.86 6.85
N LEU A 12 -1.69 2.03 6.53
CA LEU A 12 -3.13 2.26 6.56
C LEU A 12 -3.88 1.36 5.56
N GLY A 13 -3.34 1.19 4.35
CA GLY A 13 -3.89 0.25 3.36
C GLY A 13 -3.94 -1.18 3.88
N ILE A 14 -2.84 -1.68 4.47
CA ILE A 14 -2.77 -3.02 5.09
C ILE A 14 -3.86 -3.17 6.16
N LEU A 15 -4.02 -2.19 7.04
CA LEU A 15 -5.04 -2.24 8.10
C LEU A 15 -6.45 -2.34 7.51
N ILE A 16 -6.75 -1.57 6.47
CA ILE A 16 -8.06 -1.60 5.78
C ILE A 16 -8.28 -2.97 5.11
N THR A 17 -7.27 -3.55 4.46
CA THR A 17 -7.35 -4.88 3.84
C THR A 17 -7.55 -5.99 4.87
N ILE A 18 -6.91 -5.90 6.05
CA ILE A 18 -7.12 -6.83 7.16
C ILE A 18 -8.56 -6.75 7.67
N VAL A 19 -9.09 -5.53 7.86
CA VAL A 19 -10.47 -5.32 8.29
C VAL A 19 -11.46 -5.80 7.23
N GLY A 20 -11.23 -5.54 5.94
CA GLY A 20 -12.06 -6.05 4.85
C GLY A 20 -12.05 -7.58 4.77
N SER A 21 -10.89 -8.20 4.99
CA SER A 21 -10.76 -9.66 5.05
C SER A 21 -11.51 -10.26 6.23
N LEU A 22 -11.48 -9.58 7.39
CA LEU A 22 -12.26 -9.97 8.55
C LEU A 22 -13.77 -9.90 8.27
N PHE A 23 -14.25 -8.84 7.62
CA PHE A 23 -15.65 -8.69 7.22
C PHE A 23 -16.09 -9.77 6.23
N LYS A 24 -15.20 -10.16 5.30
CA LYS A 24 -15.44 -11.24 4.35
C LYS A 24 -15.57 -12.60 5.05
N ILE A 25 -14.76 -12.86 6.08
CA ILE A 25 -14.85 -14.08 6.91
C ILE A 25 -16.14 -14.09 7.74
N GLN A 26 -16.56 -12.94 8.27
CA GLN A 26 -17.81 -12.77 9.02
C GLN A 26 -19.07 -12.79 8.13
N HIS A 27 -18.94 -12.93 6.80
CA HIS A 27 -20.03 -12.81 5.82
C HIS A 27 -20.85 -11.51 5.95
N TRP A 28 -20.24 -10.48 6.54
CA TRP A 28 -20.90 -9.19 6.66
C TRP A 28 -21.04 -8.55 5.27
N PRO A 29 -22.14 -7.82 5.03
CA PRO A 29 -22.30 -7.06 3.80
C PRO A 29 -21.13 -6.10 3.63
N TYR A 30 -20.79 -5.76 2.39
CA TYR A 30 -19.67 -4.88 2.02
C TYR A 30 -18.25 -5.44 2.27
N GLY A 31 -18.09 -6.68 2.77
CA GLY A 31 -16.75 -7.26 3.00
C GLY A 31 -15.88 -7.37 1.75
N GLY A 32 -16.49 -7.68 0.59
CA GLY A 32 -15.79 -7.69 -0.70
C GLY A 32 -15.35 -6.30 -1.16
N GLU A 33 -16.22 -5.31 -1.02
CA GLU A 33 -15.96 -3.92 -1.45
C GLU A 33 -14.87 -3.28 -0.60
N LEU A 34 -14.89 -3.49 0.73
CA LEU A 34 -13.83 -3.05 1.63
C LEU A 34 -12.47 -3.66 1.27
N LEU A 35 -12.45 -4.94 0.92
CA LEU A 35 -11.24 -5.65 0.49
C LEU A 35 -10.69 -5.07 -0.81
N THR A 36 -11.56 -4.81 -1.80
CA THR A 36 -11.17 -4.21 -3.07
C THR A 36 -10.60 -2.80 -2.87
N VAL A 37 -11.23 -1.96 -2.04
CA VAL A 37 -10.76 -0.61 -1.73
C VAL A 37 -9.43 -0.65 -0.97
N GLY A 38 -9.28 -1.54 0.00
CA GLY A 38 -8.03 -1.74 0.75
C GLY A 38 -6.88 -2.15 -0.16
N SER A 39 -7.06 -3.20 -0.97
CA SER A 39 -6.04 -3.68 -1.90
C SER A 39 -5.70 -2.69 -3.02
N LEU A 40 -6.68 -1.92 -3.51
CA LEU A 40 -6.40 -0.83 -4.47
C LEU A 40 -5.55 0.27 -3.83
N THR A 41 -5.85 0.65 -2.59
CA THR A 41 -5.07 1.65 -1.85
C THR A 41 -3.65 1.17 -1.60
N GLU A 42 -3.46 -0.10 -1.21
CA GLU A 42 -2.12 -0.70 -1.08
C GLU A 42 -1.36 -0.71 -2.40
N SER A 43 -2.01 -1.13 -3.50
CA SER A 43 -1.37 -1.18 -4.82
C SER A 43 -0.86 0.19 -5.26
N LEU A 44 -1.67 1.24 -5.06
CA LEU A 44 -1.26 2.62 -5.34
C LEU A 44 -0.12 3.09 -4.43
N ALA A 45 -0.17 2.76 -3.14
CA ALA A 45 0.89 3.12 -2.20
C ALA A 45 2.23 2.44 -2.53
N ILE A 46 2.20 1.17 -2.94
CA ILE A 46 3.38 0.42 -3.39
C ILE A 46 3.94 1.05 -4.67
N LEU A 47 3.11 1.33 -5.67
CA LEU A 47 3.56 1.96 -6.92
C LEU A 47 4.24 3.31 -6.67
N LEU A 48 3.64 4.15 -5.82
CA LEU A 48 4.23 5.43 -5.41
C LEU A 48 5.52 5.23 -4.61
N GLY A 49 5.59 4.21 -3.77
CA GLY A 49 6.78 3.83 -3.02
C GLY A 49 7.94 3.41 -3.92
N ILE A 50 7.66 2.54 -4.89
CA ILE A 50 8.63 2.08 -5.89
C ILE A 50 9.12 3.27 -6.72
N TRP A 51 8.20 4.09 -7.27
CA TRP A 51 8.58 5.27 -8.04
C TRP A 51 9.48 6.23 -7.24
N LYS A 52 9.13 6.44 -5.96
CA LYS A 52 9.94 7.24 -5.04
C LYS A 52 11.32 6.62 -4.78
N LEU A 53 11.39 5.30 -4.63
CA LEU A 53 12.61 4.53 -4.39
C LEU A 53 13.57 4.63 -5.58
N PHE A 54 13.06 4.49 -6.81
CA PHE A 54 13.85 4.67 -8.03
C PHE A 54 14.35 6.11 -8.22
N SER A 55 13.58 7.10 -7.75
CA SER A 55 13.99 8.50 -7.79
C SER A 55 14.97 8.89 -6.67
N THR A 56 15.35 7.97 -5.77
CA THR A 56 16.38 8.23 -4.75
C THR A 56 17.76 8.07 -5.35
N LYS A 57 18.57 9.14 -5.36
CA LYS A 57 19.94 9.16 -5.93
C LYS A 57 20.82 8.00 -5.43
N LYS A 58 20.68 7.63 -4.15
CA LYS A 58 21.41 6.52 -3.52
C LYS A 58 21.10 5.15 -4.13
N PHE A 59 19.88 4.94 -4.64
CA PHE A 59 19.47 3.70 -5.29
C PHE A 59 19.95 3.63 -6.74
N GLN A 60 19.94 4.77 -7.44
CA GLN A 60 20.55 4.87 -8.77
C GLN A 60 22.06 4.61 -8.73
N ASP A 61 22.76 5.12 -7.72
CA ASP A 61 24.19 4.83 -7.49
C ASP A 61 24.45 3.34 -7.25
N PHE A 62 23.58 2.65 -6.49
CA PHE A 62 23.71 1.20 -6.27
C PHE A 62 23.49 0.37 -7.54
N LEU A 63 22.52 0.76 -8.37
CA LEU A 63 22.24 0.04 -9.63
C LEU A 63 23.31 0.27 -10.71
N ASN A 64 24.02 1.40 -10.66
CA ASN A 64 25.08 1.76 -11.61
C ASN A 64 26.49 1.38 -11.11
N SER A 65 26.60 0.68 -9.97
CA SER A 65 27.85 0.16 -9.42
C SER A 65 28.05 -1.31 -9.74
#